data_AF-A0A656Z823-F1
#
_entry.id   AF-A0A656Z823-F1
#
_cell.length_a   1.000
_cell.length_b   1.000
_cell.length_c   1.000
_cell.angle_alpha   90.00
_cell.angle_beta   90.00
_cell.angle_gamma   90.00
#
_symmetry.space_group_name_H-M   'P 1'
#
loop_
_entity.id
_entity.type
_entity.pdbx_description
1 polymer ?
#
loop_
_entity_poly.entity_id
_entity_poly.type
_entity_poly.pdbx_seq_one_letter_code
_entity_poly.pdbx_strand_id
1 'polypeptide(L)'
;MMSLNAEWVERNGGLEHFFTSIEPLVDYVGVHYALFEAEFERITSLFPKERLGVWTLNDRVLIDRWMQRDVAYITSDSPDLVVASRHALAEQPA
;
A
#
# COMPACT_ATOMS: atom_id res chain seq x y z
N MET A 1 -1.16 -11.61 -7.53
CA MET A 1 -0.90 -10.24 -7.04
C MET A 1 -0.08 -9.51 -8.08
N MET A 2 -0.40 -8.24 -8.36
CA MET A 2 0.43 -7.34 -9.15
C MET A 2 0.84 -6.12 -8.35
N SER A 3 1.85 -5.38 -8.79
CA SER A 3 2.31 -4.18 -8.11
C SER A 3 2.71 -3.08 -9.07
N LEU A 4 2.60 -1.83 -8.63
CA LEU A 4 2.93 -0.65 -9.44
C LEU A 4 3.63 0.44 -8.64
N ASN A 5 4.35 1.30 -9.37
CA ASN A 5 4.97 2.53 -8.90
C ASN A 5 4.63 3.68 -9.86
N ALA A 6 5.08 4.90 -9.53
CA ALA A 6 4.79 6.09 -10.33
C ALA A 6 5.31 5.98 -11.77
N GLU A 7 6.53 5.46 -11.98
CA GLU A 7 7.11 5.30 -13.32
C GLU A 7 6.23 4.42 -14.23
N TRP A 8 5.71 3.31 -13.69
CA TRP A 8 4.82 2.44 -14.45
C TRP A 8 3.52 3.18 -14.81
N VAL A 9 2.92 3.92 -13.86
CA VAL A 9 1.68 4.69 -14.08
C VAL A 9 1.84 5.71 -15.20
N GLU A 10 2.94 6.48 -15.16
CA GLU A 10 3.24 7.52 -16.16
C GLU A 10 3.41 6.94 -17.57
N ARG A 11 4.03 5.76 -17.67
CA ARG A 11 4.34 5.11 -18.95
C ARG A 11 3.17 4.30 -19.55
N ASN A 12 2.16 3.96 -18.74
CA ASN A 12 1.11 3.02 -19.11
C ASN A 12 -0.30 3.60 -18.94
N GLY A 13 -0.48 4.90 -19.18
CA GLY A 13 -1.82 5.49 -19.33
C GLY A 13 -2.56 5.82 -18.03
N GLY A 14 -1.88 5.84 -16.88
CA GLY A 14 -2.44 6.33 -15.61
C GLY A 14 -3.11 5.27 -14.73
N LEU A 15 -3.57 5.71 -13.56
CA LEU A 15 -4.16 4.84 -12.54
C LEU A 15 -5.50 4.23 -12.98
N GLU A 16 -6.35 5.00 -13.65
CA GLU A 16 -7.64 4.55 -14.15
C GLU A 16 -7.46 3.45 -15.20
N HIS A 17 -6.52 3.63 -16.12
CA HIS A 17 -6.18 2.63 -17.13
C HIS A 17 -5.66 1.35 -16.47
N PHE A 18 -4.77 1.49 -15.48
CA PHE A 18 -4.26 0.36 -14.72
C PHE A 18 -5.39 -0.44 -14.07
N PHE A 19 -6.15 0.20 -13.17
CA PHE A 19 -7.15 -0.51 -12.37
C PHE A 19 -8.27 -1.10 -13.22
N THR A 20 -8.72 -0.40 -14.26
CA THR A 20 -9.73 -0.95 -15.21
C THR A 20 -9.21 -2.19 -15.93
N SER A 21 -7.93 -2.21 -16.31
CA SER A 21 -7.35 -3.32 -17.10
C SER A 21 -7.07 -4.55 -16.25
N ILE A 22 -6.83 -4.38 -14.94
CA ILE A 22 -6.31 -5.43 -14.07
C ILE A 22 -7.31 -5.93 -13.03
N GLU A 23 -8.37 -5.17 -12.73
CA GLU A 23 -9.43 -5.57 -11.79
C GLU A 23 -9.96 -7.00 -12.01
N PRO A 24 -10.26 -7.46 -13.24
CA PRO A 24 -10.75 -8.82 -13.44
C PRO A 24 -9.65 -9.90 -13.37
N LEU A 25 -8.38 -9.51 -13.32
CA LEU A 25 -7.23 -10.42 -13.45
C LEU A 25 -6.52 -10.72 -12.12
N VAL A 26 -6.67 -9.86 -11.10
CA VAL A 26 -5.92 -10.00 -9.84
C VAL A 26 -6.75 -9.74 -8.59
N ASP A 27 -6.51 -10.56 -7.58
CA ASP A 27 -7.14 -10.40 -6.27
C ASP A 27 -6.52 -9.27 -5.44
N TYR A 28 -5.22 -9.00 -5.59
CA TYR A 28 -4.49 -8.03 -4.76
C TYR A 28 -3.52 -7.19 -5.58
N VAL A 29 -3.39 -5.92 -5.17
CA VAL A 29 -2.49 -4.94 -5.78
C VAL A 29 -1.58 -4.33 -4.73
N GLY A 30 -0.27 -4.39 -4.94
CA GLY A 30 0.74 -3.69 -4.13
C GLY A 30 1.15 -2.34 -4.74
N VAL A 31 1.00 -1.25 -4.00
CA VAL A 31 1.37 0.10 -4.47
C VAL A 31 2.64 0.59 -3.79
N HIS A 32 3.56 1.16 -4.56
CA HIS A 32 4.74 1.80 -3.98
C HIS A 32 4.33 2.94 -3.02
N TYR A 33 4.94 3.06 -1.84
CA TYR A 33 4.48 3.90 -0.73
C TYR A 33 4.40 5.37 -1.14
N ALA A 34 5.37 5.85 -1.92
CA ALA A 34 5.38 7.24 -2.36
C ALA A 34 4.21 7.55 -3.30
N LEU A 35 3.88 6.63 -4.21
CA LEU A 35 2.71 6.76 -5.08
C LEU A 35 1.43 6.64 -4.25
N PHE A 36 1.38 5.66 -3.35
CA PHE A 36 0.18 5.42 -2.55
C PHE A 36 -0.09 6.56 -1.56
N GLU A 37 0.95 7.19 -1.01
CA GLU A 37 0.80 8.37 -0.16
C GLU A 37 0.33 9.59 -0.95
N ALA A 38 0.85 9.80 -2.16
CA ALA A 38 0.46 10.93 -3.02
C ALA A 38 -0.98 10.80 -3.55
N GLU A 39 -1.42 9.58 -3.89
CA GLU A 39 -2.69 9.33 -4.60
C GLU A 39 -3.67 8.48 -3.77
N PHE A 40 -3.54 8.48 -2.44
CA PHE A 40 -4.26 7.55 -1.55
C PHE A 40 -5.77 7.50 -1.80
N GLU A 41 -6.43 8.67 -1.78
CA GLU A 41 -7.87 8.80 -1.99
C GLU A 41 -8.29 8.35 -3.40
N ARG A 42 -7.49 8.71 -4.41
CA ARG A 42 -7.77 8.32 -5.80
C ARG A 42 -7.66 6.82 -5.98
N ILE A 43 -6.59 6.21 -5.47
CA ILE A 43 -6.36 4.77 -5.56
C ILE A 43 -7.45 3.99 -4.83
N THR A 44 -7.82 4.41 -3.62
CA THR A 44 -8.88 3.75 -2.84
C THR A 44 -10.28 3.97 -3.41
N SER A 45 -10.49 5.00 -4.24
CA SER A 45 -11.71 5.16 -5.04
C SER A 45 -11.78 4.23 -6.27
N LEU A 46 -10.62 3.78 -6.78
CA LEU A 46 -10.50 2.95 -7.98
C LEU A 46 -10.41 1.45 -7.68
N PHE A 47 -10.01 1.06 -6.47
CA PHE A 47 -9.83 -0.34 -6.09
C PHE A 47 -10.09 -0.56 -4.58
N PRO A 48 -10.70 -1.69 -4.18
CA PRO A 48 -11.03 -1.93 -2.76
C PRO A 48 -9.81 -1.89 -1.85
N LYS A 49 -9.88 -1.08 -0.78
CA LYS A 49 -8.77 -0.85 0.17
C LYS A 49 -8.26 -2.15 0.80
N GLU A 50 -9.15 -3.08 1.08
CA GLU A 50 -8.86 -4.37 1.72
C GLU A 50 -8.03 -5.29 0.80
N ARG A 51 -7.97 -4.97 -0.50
CA ARG A 51 -7.20 -5.68 -1.53
C ARG A 51 -5.91 -4.93 -1.91
N LEU A 52 -5.61 -3.83 -1.23
CA LEU A 52 -4.41 -3.02 -1.45
C LEU A 52 -3.33 -3.34 -0.40
N GLY A 53 -2.11 -3.52 -0.88
CA GLY A 53 -0.90 -3.56 -0.07
C GLY A 53 0.04 -2.39 -0.38
N VAL A 54 0.97 -2.11 0.52
CA VAL A 54 1.99 -1.06 0.34
C VAL A 54 3.40 -1.63 0.44
N TRP A 55 4.31 -1.13 -0.40
CA TRP A 55 5.74 -1.47 -0.44
C TRP A 55 6.55 -0.22 -0.81
N THR A 56 7.84 -0.02 -0.56
CA THR A 56 8.75 -0.73 0.32
C THR A 56 8.82 0.02 1.66
N LEU A 57 8.35 -0.58 2.75
CA LEU A 57 8.32 0.06 4.06
C LEU A 57 9.45 -0.46 4.95
N ASN A 58 10.63 0.14 4.91
CA ASN A 58 11.81 -0.39 5.63
C ASN A 58 12.27 0.46 6.84
N ASP A 59 11.65 1.63 7.03
CA ASP A 59 11.93 2.56 8.14
C ASP A 59 10.77 2.55 9.15
N ARG A 60 11.11 2.65 10.44
CA ARG A 60 10.14 2.60 11.54
C ARG A 60 9.11 3.72 11.47
N VAL A 61 9.52 4.94 11.16
CA VAL A 61 8.60 6.10 11.11
C VAL A 61 7.60 5.93 9.97
N LEU A 62 8.06 5.44 8.82
CA LEU A 62 7.20 5.15 7.68
C LEU A 62 6.25 3.98 7.96
N ILE A 63 6.74 2.90 8.56
CA ILE A 63 5.91 1.74 8.96
C ILE A 63 4.81 2.18 9.92
N ASP A 64 5.13 2.94 10.97
CA ASP A 64 4.15 3.41 11.96
C ASP A 64 3.05 4.27 11.31
N ARG A 65 3.42 5.17 10.39
CA ARG A 65 2.44 5.98 9.63
C ARG A 65 1.50 5.12 8.79
N TRP A 66 2.01 4.08 8.14
CA TRP A 66 1.19 3.20 7.31
C TRP A 66 0.34 2.22 8.13
N MET A 67 0.82 1.78 9.30
CA MET A 67 0.02 1.04 10.27
C MET A 67 -1.22 1.83 10.69
N GLN A 68 -1.06 3.13 10.98
CA GLN A 68 -2.17 4.01 11.35
C GLN A 68 -3.17 4.25 10.21
N ARG A 69 -2.73 4.15 8.94
CA ARG A 69 -3.62 4.24 7.76
C ARG A 69 -4.44 2.97 7.53
N ASP A 70 -4.20 1.90 8.31
CA ASP A 70 -4.94 0.64 8.27
C ASP A 70 -5.00 0.04 6.86
N VAL A 71 -3.84 -0.10 6.23
CA VAL A 71 -3.69 -0.86 4.97
C VAL A 71 -3.70 -2.35 5.25
N ALA A 72 -4.29 -3.13 4.34
CA ALA A 72 -4.46 -4.57 4.56
C ALA A 72 -3.13 -5.33 4.61
N TYR A 73 -2.16 -4.93 3.78
CA TYR A 73 -0.87 -5.60 3.68
C TYR A 73 0.30 -4.62 3.65
N ILE A 74 1.37 -4.93 4.39
CA ILE A 74 2.65 -4.23 4.37
C ILE A 74 3.73 -5.20 3.86
N THR A 75 4.48 -4.76 2.86
CA THR A 75 5.67 -5.45 2.36
C THR A 75 6.92 -4.67 2.76
N SER A 76 7.86 -5.35 3.41
CA SER A 76 9.05 -4.77 4.03
C SER A 76 10.22 -5.75 3.98
N ASP A 77 11.42 -5.23 3.77
CA ASP A 77 12.69 -5.95 3.98
C ASP A 77 13.13 -5.95 5.45
N SER A 78 12.44 -5.18 6.31
CA SER A 78 12.65 -5.08 7.77
C SER A 78 11.42 -5.62 8.54
N PRO A 79 11.06 -6.92 8.39
CA PRO A 79 9.85 -7.48 8.98
C PRO A 79 9.81 -7.41 10.52
N ASP A 80 10.97 -7.38 11.18
CA ASP A 80 11.11 -7.19 12.61
C ASP A 80 10.55 -5.83 13.07
N LEU A 81 10.79 -4.77 12.29
CA LEU A 81 10.21 -3.45 12.56
C LEU A 81 8.69 -3.44 12.39
N VAL A 82 8.17 -4.14 11.37
CA VAL A 82 6.72 -4.26 11.13
C VAL A 82 6.03 -4.96 12.30
N VAL A 83 6.61 -6.05 12.80
CA VAL A 83 6.10 -6.79 13.96
C VAL A 83 6.14 -5.92 15.22
N ALA A 84 7.26 -5.24 15.47
CA ALA A 84 7.41 -4.33 16.61
C ALA A 84 6.38 -3.19 16.57
N SER A 85 6.14 -2.58 15.40
CA SER A 85 5.10 -1.56 15.22
C SER A 85 3.70 -2.11 15.50
N ARG A 86 3.39 -3.34 15.09
CA ARG A 86 2.08 -3.96 15.33
C ARG A 86 1.83 -4.18 16.83
N HIS A 87 2.84 -4.67 17.56
CA HIS A 87 2.74 -4.84 19.00
C HIS A 87 2.55 -3.51 19.72
N ALA A 88 3.34 -2.49 19.35
CA ALA A 88 3.22 -1.16 19.93
C ALA A 88 1.84 -0.51 19.69
N LEU A 89 1.18 -0.80 18.57
CA LEU A 89 -0.19 -0.33 18.30
C LEU A 89 -1.22 -1.03 19.20
N ALA A 90 -1.06 -2.34 19.46
CA ALA A 90 -1.97 -3.11 20.30
C ALA A 90 -1.89 -2.75 21.79
N GLU A 91 -0.76 -2.19 22.24
CA GLU A 91 -0.53 -1.76 23.62
C GLU A 91 -1.02 -0.32 23.90
N GLN A 92 -1.41 0.44 22.87
CA GLN A 92 -1.91 1.81 23.04
C GLN A 92 -3.35 1.79 23.58
N PRO A 93 -3.66 2.55 24.65
CA PRO A 93 -5.03 2.69 25.15
C PRO A 93 -5.92 3.39 24.11
N ALA A 94 -7.18 2.93 24.02
CA ALA A 94 -8.20 3.42 23.08
C ALA A 94 -8.63 4.87 23.34
#